data_AF-A0A925M366-F1
#
_entry.id   AF-A0A925M366-F1
#
_cell.length_a   1.000
_cell.length_b   1.000
_cell.length_c   1.000
_cell.angle_alpha   90.00
_cell.angle_beta   90.00
_cell.angle_gamma   90.00
#
_symmetry.space_group_name_H-M   'P 1'
#
loop_
_entity.id
_entity.type
_entity.pdbx_description
1 polymer ?
#
loop_
_entity_poly.entity_id
_entity_poly.type
_entity_poly.pdbx_seq_one_letter_code
_entity_poly.pdbx_strand_id
1 'polypeptide(L)'
;MTKRQFQPSQKPAQAAKGETAAARSQSFEGTLEAQVQTRTAALQRENEQLRAELQAQQQVEAALRQREEQFRTLVNNVPGAVYSAAFDDDWTIAFISDAIAKLSGYPAADFINNKARSFN
;
A
#
# COMPACT_ATOMS: atom_id res chain seq x y z
N MET A 1 8.01 -89.37 -27.87
CA MET A 1 7.64 -88.77 -29.19
C MET A 1 6.52 -87.76 -28.93
N THR A 2 6.79 -86.56 -28.43
CA THR A 2 7.13 -85.33 -29.17
C THR A 2 6.22 -85.06 -30.37
N LYS A 3 5.26 -84.14 -30.18
CA LYS A 3 5.11 -82.94 -31.01
C LYS A 3 4.40 -81.82 -30.22
N ARG A 4 5.12 -80.71 -30.03
CA ARG A 4 4.60 -79.35 -29.81
C ARG A 4 3.65 -78.99 -30.98
N GLN A 5 2.71 -78.04 -30.93
CA GLN A 5 2.92 -76.64 -30.57
C GLN A 5 1.60 -75.83 -30.74
N PHE A 6 1.57 -74.65 -30.11
CA PHE A 6 0.71 -73.46 -30.34
C PHE A 6 -0.56 -73.23 -29.48
N GLN A 7 -0.44 -72.24 -28.59
CA GLN A 7 -1.53 -71.45 -27.99
C GLN A 7 -2.04 -70.39 -29.00
N PRO A 8 -3.18 -69.74 -28.73
CA PRO A 8 -3.11 -68.39 -28.17
C PRO A 8 -4.10 -68.21 -26.99
N SER A 9 -3.69 -67.68 -25.83
CA SER A 9 -3.63 -66.24 -25.53
C SER A 9 -4.92 -65.48 -25.85
N GLN A 10 -5.84 -65.37 -24.88
CA GLN A 10 -6.80 -64.26 -24.81
C GLN A 10 -6.94 -63.75 -23.38
N LYS A 11 -6.14 -62.72 -23.05
CA LYS A 11 -6.68 -61.57 -22.30
C LYS A 11 -7.26 -60.63 -23.36
N PRO A 12 -8.45 -60.07 -23.13
CA PRO A 12 -8.43 -58.63 -22.94
C PRO A 12 -9.45 -58.19 -21.88
N ALA A 13 -8.95 -57.69 -20.76
CA ALA A 13 -9.66 -56.67 -19.98
C ALA A 13 -8.94 -55.34 -20.22
N GLN A 14 -9.02 -54.83 -21.46
CA GLN A 14 -8.77 -53.43 -21.76
C GLN A 14 -10.13 -52.73 -21.79
N ALA A 15 -10.67 -52.42 -20.62
CA ALA A 15 -11.84 -51.56 -20.47
C ALA A 15 -11.41 -50.32 -19.67
N ALA A 16 -10.86 -49.31 -20.36
CA ALA A 16 -10.74 -47.92 -19.90
C ALA A 16 -10.05 -47.05 -20.97
N LYS A 17 -10.57 -47.04 -22.20
CA LYS A 17 -10.16 -46.07 -23.22
C LYS A 17 -11.41 -45.56 -23.93
N GLY A 18 -12.12 -44.67 -23.27
CA GLY A 18 -13.39 -44.17 -23.79
C GLY A 18 -14.15 -43.28 -22.82
N GLU A 19 -13.48 -42.48 -22.00
CA GLU A 19 -14.14 -41.27 -21.50
C GLU A 19 -14.25 -40.32 -22.69
N THR A 20 -15.50 -40.04 -23.07
CA THR A 20 -15.89 -39.37 -24.30
C THR A 20 -15.25 -37.97 -24.40
N ALA A 21 -14.79 -37.59 -25.59
CA ALA A 21 -14.21 -36.27 -25.85
C ALA A 21 -15.13 -35.11 -25.41
N ALA A 22 -16.44 -35.33 -25.38
CA ALA A 22 -17.44 -34.40 -24.84
C ALA A 22 -17.33 -34.23 -23.32
N ALA A 23 -17.17 -35.30 -22.53
CA ALA A 23 -16.99 -35.23 -21.08
C ALA A 23 -15.68 -34.54 -20.69
N ARG A 24 -14.61 -34.77 -21.46
CA ARG A 24 -13.31 -34.10 -21.27
C ARG A 24 -13.36 -32.61 -21.62
N SER A 25 -14.12 -32.24 -22.65
CA SER A 25 -14.33 -30.83 -23.03
C SER A 25 -15.19 -30.11 -21.99
N GLN A 26 -16.30 -30.71 -21.54
CA GLN A 26 -17.16 -30.15 -20.50
C GLN A 26 -16.45 -29.98 -19.15
N SER A 27 -15.58 -30.94 -18.78
CA SER A 27 -14.77 -30.87 -17.56
C SER A 27 -13.68 -29.79 -17.64
N PHE A 28 -13.12 -29.56 -18.84
CA PHE A 28 -12.15 -28.50 -19.09
C PHE A 28 -12.80 -27.10 -19.08
N GLU A 29 -13.99 -26.98 -19.66
CA GLU A 29 -14.76 -25.73 -19.69
C GLU A 29 -15.22 -25.32 -18.30
N GLY A 30 -15.75 -26.25 -17.50
CA GLY A 30 -16.10 -26.00 -16.10
C GLY A 30 -14.90 -25.66 -15.21
N THR A 31 -13.70 -26.18 -15.50
CA THR A 31 -12.48 -25.80 -14.77
C THR A 31 -11.97 -24.41 -15.16
N LEU A 32 -12.13 -24.00 -16.42
CA LEU A 32 -11.77 -22.65 -16.87
C LEU A 32 -12.70 -21.59 -16.27
N GLU A 33 -14.01 -21.85 -16.28
CA GLU A 33 -15.00 -20.95 -15.65
C GLU A 33 -14.75 -20.79 -14.14
N ALA A 34 -14.49 -21.89 -13.44
CA ALA A 34 -14.14 -21.85 -12.02
C ALA A 34 -12.84 -21.05 -11.76
N GLN A 35 -11.84 -21.17 -12.64
CA GLN A 35 -10.61 -20.38 -12.55
C GLN A 35 -10.85 -18.89 -12.80
N VAL A 36 -11.66 -18.52 -13.80
CA VAL A 36 -12.01 -17.13 -14.09
C VAL A 36 -12.77 -16.51 -12.92
N GLN A 37 -13.76 -17.21 -12.37
CA GLN A 37 -14.50 -16.74 -11.18
C GLN A 37 -13.58 -16.54 -9.97
N THR A 38 -12.68 -17.50 -9.73
CA THR A 38 -11.73 -17.43 -8.60
C THR A 38 -10.78 -16.24 -8.76
N ARG A 39 -10.21 -16.03 -9.95
CA ARG A 39 -9.33 -14.89 -10.21
C ARG A 39 -10.07 -13.55 -10.15
N THR A 40 -11.29 -13.50 -10.68
CA THR A 40 -12.11 -12.28 -10.65
C THR A 40 -12.43 -11.89 -9.21
N ALA A 41 -12.81 -12.85 -8.37
CA ALA A 41 -13.08 -12.62 -6.96
C ALA A 41 -11.81 -12.23 -6.16
N ALA A 42 -10.63 -12.71 -6.55
CA ALA A 42 -9.36 -12.29 -5.94
C ALA A 42 -9.02 -10.84 -6.31
N LEU A 43 -9.13 -10.48 -7.61
CA LEU A 43 -8.88 -9.12 -8.09
C LEU A 43 -9.88 -8.10 -7.53
N GLN A 44 -11.15 -8.48 -7.40
CA GLN A 44 -12.16 -7.60 -6.80
C GLN A 44 -11.83 -7.31 -5.34
N ARG A 45 -11.45 -8.33 -4.57
CA ARG A 45 -11.01 -8.15 -3.18
C ARG A 45 -9.78 -7.25 -3.08
N GLU A 46 -8.79 -7.45 -3.95
CA GLU A 46 -7.61 -6.59 -3.99
C GLU A 46 -7.97 -5.14 -4.36
N ASN A 47 -8.88 -4.95 -5.31
CA ASN A 47 -9.34 -3.62 -5.70
C ASN A 47 -10.08 -2.91 -4.56
N GLU A 48 -10.93 -3.63 -3.83
CA GLU A 48 -11.63 -3.11 -2.65
C GLU A 48 -10.65 -2.73 -1.54
N GLN A 49 -9.65 -3.58 -1.28
CA GLN A 49 -8.60 -3.30 -0.31
C GLN A 49 -7.81 -2.04 -0.69
N LEU A 50 -7.34 -1.93 -1.93
CA LEU A 50 -6.59 -0.77 -2.41
C LEU A 50 -7.42 0.52 -2.33
N ARG A 51 -8.72 0.45 -2.64
CA ARG A 51 -9.62 1.60 -2.48
C ARG A 51 -9.75 2.03 -1.02
N ALA A 52 -9.87 1.07 -0.10
CA ALA A 52 -9.94 1.36 1.33
C ALA A 52 -8.64 2.00 1.84
N GLU A 53 -7.48 1.49 1.41
CA GLU A 53 -6.18 2.05 1.75
C GLU A 53 -6.02 3.49 1.21
N LEU A 54 -6.42 3.73 -0.04
CA LEU A 54 -6.39 5.06 -0.64
C LEU A 54 -7.30 6.03 0.13
N GLN A 55 -8.52 5.62 0.48
CA GLN A 55 -9.41 6.45 1.29
C GLN A 55 -8.83 6.75 2.67
N ALA A 56 -8.21 5.77 3.34
CA ALA A 56 -7.57 5.97 4.62
C ALA A 56 -6.41 6.97 4.52
N GLN A 57 -5.57 6.86 3.49
CA GLN A 57 -4.47 7.82 3.24
C GLN A 57 -5.01 9.23 3.01
N GLN A 58 -6.04 9.39 2.17
CA GLN A 58 -6.66 10.68 1.90
C GLN A 58 -7.25 11.33 3.17
N GLN A 59 -7.87 10.55 4.04
CA GLN A 59 -8.39 11.06 5.31
C GLN A 59 -7.27 11.55 6.24
N VAL A 60 -6.17 10.80 6.33
CA VAL A 60 -5.00 11.21 7.12
C VAL A 60 -4.38 12.49 6.56
N GLU A 61 -4.20 12.57 5.25
CA GLU A 61 -3.65 13.76 4.58
C GLU A 61 -4.54 14.99 4.79
N ALA A 62 -5.86 14.84 4.62
CA ALA A 62 -6.82 15.92 4.84
C ALA A 62 -6.79 16.40 6.29
N ALA A 63 -6.75 15.49 7.26
CA ALA A 63 -6.67 15.84 8.67
C ALA A 63 -5.34 16.55 9.00
N LEU A 64 -4.22 16.10 8.44
CA LEU A 64 -2.92 16.74 8.61
C LEU A 64 -2.93 18.16 8.02
N ARG A 65 -3.41 18.32 6.79
CA ARG A 65 -3.51 19.62 6.12
C ARG A 65 -4.38 20.59 6.90
N GLN A 66 -5.53 20.13 7.38
CA GLN A 66 -6.42 20.96 8.20
C GLN A 66 -5.73 21.43 9.48
N ARG A 67 -4.98 20.56 10.16
CA ARG A 67 -4.21 20.94 11.36
C ARG A 67 -3.11 21.95 11.04
N GLU A 68 -2.40 21.77 9.94
CA GLU A 68 -1.36 22.70 9.50
C GLU A 68 -1.94 24.08 9.16
N GLU A 69 -3.06 24.13 8.45
CA GLU A 69 -3.75 25.39 8.12
C GLU A 69 -4.26 26.10 9.39
N GLN A 70 -4.81 25.35 10.35
CA GLN A 70 -5.22 25.90 11.65
C GLN A 70 -4.01 26.43 12.43
N PHE A 71 -2.92 25.66 12.51
CA PHE A 71 -1.69 26.08 13.19
C PHE A 71 -1.14 27.37 12.58
N ARG A 72 -0.99 27.43 11.26
CA ARG A 72 -0.52 28.63 10.55
C ARG A 72 -1.42 29.84 10.80
N THR A 73 -2.74 29.63 10.80
CA THR A 73 -3.71 30.70 11.09
C THR A 73 -3.53 31.23 12.50
N LEU A 74 -3.41 30.34 13.49
CA LEU A 74 -3.21 30.72 14.89
C LEU A 74 -1.90 31.49 15.08
N VAL A 75 -0.79 30.97 14.55
CA VAL A 75 0.52 31.61 14.66
C VAL A 75 0.53 32.99 14.01
N ASN A 76 -0.05 33.14 12.82
CA ASN A 76 -0.08 34.42 12.10
C ASN A 76 -0.94 35.50 12.77
N ASN A 77 -1.90 35.10 13.62
CA ASN A 77 -2.78 36.03 14.32
C ASN A 77 -2.19 36.50 15.67
N VAL A 78 -1.08 35.93 16.14
CA VAL A 78 -0.42 36.39 17.37
C VAL A 78 0.38 37.67 17.09
N PRO A 79 0.18 38.75 17.87
CA PRO A 79 1.04 39.94 17.80
C PRO A 79 2.41 39.62 18.41
N GLY A 80 3.33 39.13 17.59
CA GLY A 80 4.68 38.74 18.00
C GLY A 80 5.24 37.60 17.16
N ALA A 81 6.40 37.07 17.54
CA ALA A 81 6.94 35.84 16.97
C ALA A 81 6.67 34.66 17.91
N VAL A 82 6.19 33.55 17.36
CA VAL A 82 6.06 32.27 18.08
C VAL A 82 7.26 31.41 17.74
N TYR A 83 7.92 30.85 18.74
CA TYR A 83 9.02 29.90 18.54
C TYR A 83 8.82 28.65 19.40
N SER A 84 9.41 27.55 18.95
CA SER A 84 9.60 26.35 19.76
C SER A 84 11.06 25.91 19.65
N ALA A 85 11.59 25.43 20.77
CA ALA A 85 12.95 24.95 20.89
C ALA A 85 12.95 23.52 21.42
N ALA A 86 13.98 22.77 21.07
CA ALA A 86 14.28 21.50 21.72
C ALA A 86 14.63 21.74 23.19
N PHE A 87 14.35 20.74 24.03
CA PHE A 87 14.79 20.76 25.41
C PHE A 87 16.20 20.14 25.50
N ASP A 88 17.17 20.87 24.95
CA ASP A 88 18.60 20.57 24.99
C ASP A 88 19.37 21.76 25.60
N ASP A 89 20.67 21.58 25.85
CA ASP A 89 21.50 22.61 26.49
C ASP A 89 21.65 23.89 25.64
N ASP A 90 21.45 23.77 24.32
CA ASP A 90 21.60 24.85 23.34
C ASP A 90 20.27 25.54 22.97
N TRP A 91 19.14 25.10 23.55
CA TRP A 91 17.79 25.54 23.21
C TRP A 91 17.56 25.59 21.70
N THR A 92 17.93 24.52 21.00
CA THR A 92 17.94 24.46 19.55
C THR A 92 16.58 24.81 18.98
N ILE A 93 16.49 25.90 18.21
CA ILE A 93 15.22 26.38 17.66
C ILE A 93 14.71 25.41 16.60
N ALA A 94 13.61 24.72 16.89
CA ALA A 94 12.96 23.78 15.98
C ALA A 94 11.99 24.49 15.03
N PHE A 95 11.34 25.55 15.50
CA PHE A 95 10.43 26.37 14.71
C PHE A 95 10.46 27.82 15.19
N ILE A 96 10.36 28.76 14.26
CA ILE A 96 10.05 30.16 14.56
C ILE A 96 9.18 30.73 13.45
N SER A 97 8.14 31.47 13.81
CA SER A 97 7.21 32.08 12.87
C SER A 97 7.88 33.19 12.05
N ASP A 98 7.46 33.39 10.80
CA ASP A 98 7.98 34.44 9.91
C ASP A 98 7.83 35.86 10.47
N ALA A 99 6.93 36.07 11.44
CA ALA A 99 6.78 37.33 12.16
C ALA A 99 8.10 37.80 12.83
N ILE A 100 9.05 36.88 13.11
CA ILE A 100 10.36 37.25 13.64
C ILE A 100 11.12 38.21 12.73
N ALA A 101 10.93 38.13 11.41
CA ALA A 101 11.59 39.02 10.47
C ALA A 101 11.20 40.49 10.68
N LYS A 102 9.96 40.75 11.10
CA LYS A 102 9.49 42.10 11.41
C LYS A 102 10.09 42.63 12.72
N LEU A 103 10.43 41.75 13.65
CA LEU A 103 10.94 42.11 14.98
C LEU A 103 12.48 42.19 15.00
N SER A 104 13.16 41.26 14.34
CA SER A 104 14.62 41.12 14.38
C SER A 104 15.31 41.65 13.12
N GLY A 105 14.59 41.80 12.00
CA GLY A 105 15.16 42.11 10.68
C GLY A 105 15.71 40.90 9.93
N TYR A 106 15.66 39.69 10.51
CA TYR A 106 16.23 38.47 9.92
C TYR A 106 15.15 37.41 9.65
N PRO A 107 15.27 36.64 8.54
CA PRO A 107 14.31 35.59 8.22
C PRO A 107 14.34 34.46 9.26
N ALA A 108 13.21 33.77 9.42
CA ALA A 108 13.07 32.63 10.34
C ALA A 108 14.15 31.55 10.12
N ALA A 109 14.54 31.31 8.87
CA ALA A 109 15.52 30.30 8.49
C ALA A 109 16.93 30.52 9.09
N ASP A 110 17.27 31.74 9.52
CA ASP A 110 18.56 32.04 10.14
C ASP A 110 18.66 31.51 11.59
N PHE A 111 17.50 31.34 12.23
CA PHE A 111 17.39 30.92 13.63
C PHE A 111 17.21 29.39 13.76
N ILE A 112 16.56 28.75 12.77
CA ILE A 112 16.27 27.31 12.82
C ILE A 112 17.58 26.51 12.95
N ASN A 113 17.58 25.54 13.86
CA ASN A 113 18.74 24.72 14.22
C ASN A 113 19.95 25.54 14.69
N ASN A 114 19.73 26.74 15.23
CA ASN A 114 20.79 27.69 15.62
C ASN A 114 21.81 27.94 14.50
N LYS A 115 21.35 27.89 13.24
CA LYS A 115 22.22 27.83 12.07
C LYS A 115 23.10 29.07 11.89
N ALA A 116 22.51 30.25 12.04
CA ALA A 116 23.21 31.53 11.93
C ALA A 116 23.04 32.39 13.17
N ARG A 117 21.96 32.17 13.93
CA ARG A 117 21.61 32.96 15.12
C ARG A 117 21.02 32.04 16.20
N SER A 118 21.43 32.26 17.43
CA SER A 118 20.89 31.62 18.64
C SER A 118 20.49 32.70 19.67
N PHE A 119 19.68 32.32 20.65
CA PHE A 119 19.30 33.20 21.78
C PHE A 119 20.17 33.01 23.03
N ASN A 120 21.19 32.14 22.96
CA ASN A 120 22.17 31.87 24.02
C ASN A 120 23.37 32.84 23.93
#